data_AF-A0A956WXM5-F1
#
_entry.id   AF-A0A956WXM5-F1
#
_cell.length_a   1.000
_cell.length_b   1.000
_cell.length_c   1.000
_cell.angle_alpha   90.00
_cell.angle_beta   90.00
_cell.angle_gamma   90.00
#
_symmetry.space_group_name_H-M   'P 1'
#
loop_
_entity.id
_entity.type
_entity.pdbx_description
1 polymer ?
#
loop_
_entity_poly.entity_id
_entity_poly.type
_entity_poly.pdbx_seq_one_letter_code
_entity_poly.pdbx_strand_id
1 'polypeptide(L)'
;MTRLLLAALARCTAGLLILLSSLATAHAQENVPQVTPPTVRVTTETLDKPATPCVNRFVTHTLDHVITVDGPTVDQFEANGSGLGIGDLDNDGDLDIVLGNDAGSNTILWNEGGLDFRVESMDHGSTRAVNLVDVDGDGWLDIVFTQRRGGLVFWHNTGKDGRFVRETLPGVAHPAYAMAWADLDDDGDLDLVTGSYDAGLLSDLGNSFLMHG
;
A
#
# COMPACT_ATOMS: atom_id res chain seq x y z
N MET A 1 -26.77 38.38 36.10
CA MET A 1 -26.35 37.33 35.15
C MET A 1 -26.41 36.00 35.90
N THR A 2 -27.59 35.37 36.00
CA THR A 2 -28.08 34.24 35.17
C THR A 2 -27.23 32.97 35.35
N ARG A 3 -27.69 31.79 35.79
CA ARG A 3 -28.93 31.24 36.41
C ARG A 3 -28.53 29.87 37.01
N LEU A 4 -29.20 29.46 38.09
CA LEU A 4 -29.13 28.13 38.69
C LEU A 4 -30.44 27.35 38.39
N LEU A 5 -30.27 26.03 38.24
CA LEU A 5 -31.17 24.91 38.60
C LEU A 5 -32.41 24.50 37.77
N LEU A 6 -32.42 23.17 37.55
CA LEU A 6 -33.51 22.23 37.29
C LEU A 6 -34.84 22.54 38.00
N ALA A 7 -35.96 22.24 37.33
CA ALA A 7 -36.95 21.25 37.81
C ALA A 7 -38.09 21.08 36.78
N ALA A 8 -38.47 19.83 36.54
CA ALA A 8 -39.66 19.44 35.80
C ALA A 8 -40.93 19.72 36.61
N LEU A 9 -42.05 20.00 35.93
CA LEU A 9 -43.39 19.69 36.42
C LEU A 9 -44.41 19.66 35.28
N ALA A 10 -45.33 18.72 35.40
CA ALA A 10 -46.26 18.28 34.38
C ALA A 10 -47.68 18.88 34.56
N ARG A 11 -48.42 18.84 33.45
CA ARG A 11 -49.87 18.57 33.28
C ARG A 11 -50.82 19.71 32.83
N CYS A 12 -51.55 19.32 31.77
CA CYS A 12 -52.99 19.50 31.46
C CYS A 12 -53.52 20.88 31.06
N THR A 13 -54.06 20.97 29.83
CA THR A 13 -55.50 21.22 29.56
C THR A 13 -55.87 20.88 28.10
N ALA A 14 -57.17 20.69 27.90
CA ALA A 14 -57.83 19.99 26.81
C ALA A 14 -58.07 20.80 25.52
N GLY A 15 -58.33 20.07 24.44
CA GLY A 15 -59.26 20.50 23.38
C GLY A 15 -58.64 20.60 21.98
N LEU A 16 -58.87 19.59 21.13
CA LEU A 16 -59.61 19.72 19.87
C LEU A 16 -59.59 18.36 19.14
N LEU A 17 -60.77 17.78 18.97
CA LEU A 17 -60.99 16.53 18.24
C LEU A 17 -61.08 16.87 16.73
N ILE A 18 -60.08 16.47 15.94
CA ILE A 18 -60.16 16.49 14.47
C ILE A 18 -60.23 15.04 14.00
N LEU A 19 -61.40 14.62 13.54
CA LEU A 19 -61.62 13.36 12.84
C LEU A 19 -61.00 13.47 11.44
N LEU A 20 -59.83 12.86 11.26
CA LEU A 20 -59.24 12.59 9.94
C LEU A 20 -59.50 11.13 9.59
N SER A 21 -60.45 10.88 8.69
CA SER A 21 -60.66 9.57 8.09
C SER A 21 -59.56 9.30 7.07
N SER A 22 -58.55 8.51 7.44
CA SER A 22 -57.59 7.96 6.48
C SER A 22 -58.15 6.66 5.88
N LEU A 23 -58.47 6.71 4.59
CA LEU A 23 -58.63 5.50 3.78
C LEU A 23 -57.22 4.89 3.62
N ALA A 24 -56.92 3.88 4.43
CA ALA A 24 -55.73 3.05 4.25
C ALA A 24 -55.96 2.14 3.04
N THR A 25 -55.35 2.48 1.90
CA THR A 25 -55.19 1.54 0.79
C THR A 25 -54.16 0.49 1.20
N ALA A 26 -54.64 -0.74 1.42
CA ALA A 26 -53.80 -1.91 1.61
C ALA A 26 -52.96 -2.13 0.34
N HIS A 27 -51.67 -1.82 0.41
CA HIS A 27 -50.71 -2.24 -0.60
C HIS A 27 -50.37 -3.70 -0.33
N ALA A 28 -50.71 -4.58 -1.29
CA ALA A 28 -50.27 -5.96 -1.27
C ALA A 28 -48.74 -5.97 -1.40
N GLN A 29 -48.06 -6.52 -0.38
CA GLN A 29 -46.62 -6.69 -0.36
C GLN A 29 -46.27 -7.86 -1.30
N GLU A 30 -45.60 -7.57 -2.41
CA GLU A 30 -45.07 -8.62 -3.29
C GLU A 30 -44.02 -9.45 -2.53
N ASN A 31 -44.28 -10.75 -2.41
CA ASN A 31 -43.32 -11.72 -1.89
C ASN A 31 -42.19 -11.90 -2.92
N VAL A 32 -41.12 -11.11 -2.80
CA VAL A 32 -39.88 -11.32 -3.55
C VAL A 32 -39.18 -12.57 -2.98
N PRO A 33 -38.94 -13.62 -3.80
CA PRO A 33 -38.23 -14.80 -3.35
C PRO A 33 -36.81 -14.42 -2.92
N GLN A 34 -36.46 -14.73 -1.67
CA GLN A 34 -35.13 -14.49 -1.12
C GLN A 34 -34.14 -15.44 -1.80
N VAL A 35 -33.33 -14.93 -2.73
CA VAL A 35 -32.21 -15.66 -3.31
C VAL A 35 -31.15 -15.79 -2.22
N THR A 36 -30.96 -17.00 -1.69
CA THR A 36 -29.89 -17.25 -0.71
C THR A 36 -28.55 -17.17 -1.44
N PRO A 37 -27.62 -16.29 -1.06
CA PRO A 37 -26.33 -16.18 -1.72
C PRO A 37 -25.56 -17.51 -1.60
N PRO A 38 -24.77 -17.89 -2.62
CA PRO A 38 -23.99 -19.12 -2.58
C PRO A 38 -23.06 -19.10 -1.37
N THR A 39 -23.12 -20.14 -0.56
CA THR A 39 -22.25 -20.28 0.62
C THR A 39 -20.84 -20.60 0.15
N VAL A 40 -19.94 -19.62 0.17
CA VAL A 40 -18.52 -19.84 -0.05
C VAL A 40 -17.96 -20.63 1.13
N ARG A 41 -17.46 -21.82 0.87
CA ARG A 41 -16.74 -22.62 1.88
C ARG A 41 -15.27 -22.28 1.80
N VAL A 42 -14.76 -21.58 2.82
CA VAL A 42 -13.32 -21.42 3.03
C VAL A 42 -12.85 -22.63 3.87
N THR A 43 -11.99 -23.47 3.30
CA THR A 43 -11.31 -24.53 4.06
C THR A 43 -9.88 -24.10 4.29
N THR A 44 -9.49 -24.06 5.56
CA THR A 44 -8.10 -23.92 5.99
C THR A 44 -7.52 -25.30 6.22
N GLU A 45 -6.49 -25.66 5.46
CA GLU A 45 -5.67 -26.84 5.73
C GLU A 45 -4.42 -26.38 6.47
N THR A 46 -4.15 -26.96 7.62
CA THR A 46 -2.89 -26.73 8.34
C THR A 46 -1.80 -27.52 7.61
N LEU A 47 -0.85 -26.82 7.01
CA LEU A 47 0.33 -27.46 6.43
C LEU A 47 1.21 -27.96 7.58
N ASP A 48 1.17 -29.28 7.81
CA ASP A 48 2.07 -29.96 8.73
C ASP A 48 3.51 -29.90 8.17
N LYS A 49 4.23 -28.83 8.50
CA LYS A 49 5.66 -28.74 8.23
C LYS A 49 6.39 -29.54 9.32
N PRO A 50 7.03 -30.68 9.00
CA PRO A 50 7.84 -31.37 9.99
C PRO A 50 8.94 -30.43 10.49
N ALA A 51 9.07 -30.33 11.82
CA ALA A 51 10.11 -29.55 12.48
C ALA A 51 11.49 -30.09 12.09
N THR A 52 12.00 -29.60 10.97
CA THR A 52 13.34 -29.94 10.50
C THR A 52 14.31 -29.14 11.37
N PRO A 53 15.31 -29.77 12.01
CA PRO A 53 16.26 -29.05 12.84
C PRO A 53 16.91 -27.93 12.02
N CYS A 54 17.02 -26.74 12.62
CA CYS A 54 17.68 -25.59 12.01
C CYS A 54 19.12 -25.96 11.67
N VAL A 55 19.36 -26.23 10.40
CA VAL A 55 20.70 -26.41 9.85
C VAL A 55 21.13 -25.08 9.27
N ASN A 56 22.35 -24.64 9.59
CA ASN A 56 22.95 -23.40 9.08
C ASN A 56 23.33 -23.55 7.59
N ARG A 57 22.35 -23.90 6.75
CA ARG A 57 22.48 -24.07 5.30
C ARG A 57 21.20 -23.57 4.63
N PHE A 58 21.35 -23.01 3.43
CA PHE A 58 20.22 -22.73 2.56
C PHE A 58 19.55 -24.04 2.12
N VAL A 59 18.23 -24.13 2.31
CA VAL A 59 17.40 -25.21 1.76
C VAL A 59 16.72 -24.66 0.52
N THR A 60 17.07 -25.18 -0.65
CA THR A 60 16.39 -24.84 -1.90
C THR A 60 15.10 -25.64 -2.00
N HIS A 61 13.97 -24.96 -2.15
CA HIS A 61 12.71 -25.57 -2.53
C HIS A 61 12.45 -25.26 -4.01
N THR A 62 12.29 -26.30 -4.82
CA THR A 62 11.74 -26.14 -6.17
C THR A 62 10.22 -26.06 -6.01
N LEU A 63 9.65 -24.87 -6.16
CA LEU A 63 8.20 -24.72 -6.24
C LEU A 63 7.77 -25.12 -7.65
N ASP A 64 7.05 -26.22 -7.78
CA ASP A 64 6.37 -26.58 -9.03
C ASP A 64 5.24 -25.57 -9.28
N HIS A 65 5.56 -24.45 -9.94
CA HIS A 65 4.57 -23.50 -10.41
C HIS A 65 4.43 -23.66 -11.92
N VAL A 66 3.31 -24.21 -12.36
CA VAL A 66 2.88 -24.18 -13.75
C VAL A 66 1.99 -22.95 -13.91
N ILE A 67 2.52 -21.90 -14.52
CA ILE A 67 1.71 -20.74 -14.91
C ILE A 67 1.07 -21.07 -16.26
N THR A 68 -0.08 -21.74 -16.24
CA THR A 68 -0.99 -21.75 -17.40
C THR A 68 -1.79 -20.46 -17.37
N VAL A 69 -1.43 -19.51 -18.22
CA VAL A 69 -2.26 -18.31 -18.45
C VAL A 69 -3.30 -18.68 -19.50
N ASP A 70 -4.54 -18.95 -19.07
CA ASP A 70 -5.68 -19.02 -19.97
C ASP A 70 -6.29 -17.61 -20.10
N GLY A 71 -6.10 -16.94 -21.23
CA GLY A 71 -6.69 -15.62 -21.49
C GLY A 71 -5.89 -14.75 -22.47
N PRO A 72 -6.44 -13.58 -22.87
CA PRO A 72 -5.69 -12.58 -23.62
C PRO A 72 -4.47 -12.07 -22.82
N THR A 73 -3.47 -11.66 -23.58
CA THR A 73 -2.06 -11.46 -23.26
C THR A 73 -1.74 -10.60 -22.05
N VAL A 74 -0.63 -10.95 -21.40
CA VAL A 74 0.19 -10.06 -20.55
C VAL A 74 0.45 -8.76 -21.31
N ASP A 75 -0.02 -7.64 -20.79
CA ASP A 75 0.38 -6.32 -21.30
C ASP A 75 1.85 -6.08 -20.95
N GLN A 76 2.66 -5.82 -21.97
CA GLN A 76 4.09 -5.56 -21.81
C GLN A 76 4.30 -4.06 -21.62
N PHE A 77 4.61 -3.64 -20.39
CA PHE A 77 5.06 -2.30 -20.09
C PHE A 77 6.59 -2.24 -20.21
N GLU A 78 7.08 -1.63 -21.29
CA GLU A 78 8.53 -1.45 -21.47
C GLU A 78 9.03 -0.23 -20.71
N ALA A 79 9.71 -0.47 -19.60
CA ALA A 79 10.70 0.46 -19.07
C ALA A 79 12.09 -0.04 -19.47
N ASN A 80 13.03 0.87 -19.72
CA ASN A 80 14.45 0.51 -19.85
C ASN A 80 15.07 -0.01 -18.53
N GLY A 81 14.25 -0.17 -17.49
CA GLY A 81 14.21 -1.33 -16.62
C GLY A 81 15.33 -1.40 -15.60
N SER A 82 15.31 -0.48 -14.64
CA SER A 82 16.25 -0.49 -13.52
C SER A 82 15.63 -0.92 -12.19
N GLY A 83 14.40 -1.45 -12.21
CA GLY A 83 13.70 -1.98 -11.05
C GLY A 83 12.20 -1.76 -11.16
N LEU A 84 11.44 -2.49 -10.36
CA LEU A 84 10.00 -2.25 -10.18
C LEU A 84 9.60 -2.52 -8.74
N GLY A 85 8.54 -1.85 -8.29
CA GLY A 85 7.84 -2.13 -7.04
C GLY A 85 6.38 -2.46 -7.32
N ILE A 86 5.79 -3.33 -6.50
CA ILE A 86 4.36 -3.67 -6.56
C ILE A 86 3.78 -3.55 -5.17
N GLY A 87 2.66 -2.84 -5.03
CA GLY A 87 2.02 -2.54 -3.76
C GLY A 87 0.77 -1.71 -3.98
N ASP A 88 -0.16 -1.77 -3.04
CA ASP A 88 -1.38 -0.95 -3.03
C ASP A 88 -1.01 0.45 -2.52
N LEU A 89 -0.88 1.43 -3.42
CA LEU A 89 -0.38 2.77 -3.10
C LEU A 89 -1.50 3.73 -2.69
N ASP A 90 -2.75 3.46 -3.07
CA ASP A 90 -3.91 4.28 -2.71
C ASP A 90 -4.92 3.58 -1.78
N ASN A 91 -4.57 2.40 -1.27
CA ASN A 91 -5.33 1.59 -0.32
C ASN A 91 -6.74 1.24 -0.82
N ASP A 92 -6.90 1.07 -2.13
CA ASP A 92 -8.18 0.66 -2.73
C ASP A 92 -8.35 -0.88 -2.80
N GLY A 93 -7.29 -1.62 -2.49
CA GLY A 93 -7.24 -3.09 -2.45
C GLY A 93 -6.72 -3.73 -3.73
N ASP A 94 -6.42 -2.94 -4.75
CA ASP A 94 -5.80 -3.37 -6.00
C ASP A 94 -4.28 -3.07 -5.98
N LEU A 95 -3.47 -3.97 -6.54
CA LEU A 95 -2.02 -3.77 -6.54
C LEU A 95 -1.59 -2.85 -7.69
N ASP A 96 -0.87 -1.78 -7.35
CA ASP A 96 -0.24 -0.86 -8.29
C ASP A 96 1.19 -1.29 -8.63
N ILE A 97 1.74 -0.68 -9.69
CA ILE A 97 3.11 -0.95 -10.14
C ILE A 97 3.88 0.35 -10.29
N VAL A 98 5.08 0.41 -9.71
CA VAL A 98 6.04 1.48 -9.94
C VAL A 98 7.19 0.96 -10.77
N LEU A 99 7.45 1.61 -11.90
CA LEU A 99 8.53 1.27 -12.83
C LEU A 99 9.68 2.29 -12.71
N GLY A 100 10.86 1.77 -12.39
CA GLY A 100 12.12 2.51 -12.41
C GLY A 100 12.71 2.59 -13.81
N ASN A 101 13.09 3.80 -14.22
CA ASN A 101 13.64 4.09 -15.54
C ASN A 101 15.08 4.63 -15.42
N ASP A 102 16.04 4.05 -16.17
CA ASP A 102 17.44 4.53 -16.18
C ASP A 102 17.60 5.77 -17.05
N ALA A 103 16.91 5.81 -18.20
CA ALA A 103 16.97 6.91 -19.16
C ALA A 103 15.55 7.39 -19.53
N GLY A 104 14.98 8.23 -18.66
CA GLY A 104 13.61 8.72 -18.80
C GLY A 104 12.92 8.83 -17.44
N SER A 105 11.67 9.25 -17.45
CA SER A 105 10.85 9.34 -16.23
C SER A 105 10.48 7.96 -15.71
N ASN A 106 10.48 7.81 -14.38
CA ASN A 106 9.82 6.71 -13.69
C ASN A 106 8.31 6.81 -13.92
N THR A 107 7.59 5.71 -13.68
CA THR A 107 6.17 5.63 -13.98
C THR A 107 5.44 4.86 -12.89
N ILE A 108 4.26 5.35 -12.51
CA ILE A 108 3.29 4.61 -11.71
C ILE A 108 2.20 4.12 -12.66
N LEU A 109 1.84 2.86 -12.54
CA LEU A 109 0.68 2.24 -13.16
C LEU A 109 -0.32 1.98 -12.03
N TRP A 110 -1.32 2.84 -11.94
CA TRP A 110 -2.41 2.74 -10.99
C TRP A 110 -3.42 1.71 -11.47
N ASN A 111 -3.66 0.64 -10.71
CA ASN A 111 -4.61 -0.39 -11.08
C ASN A 111 -6.01 0.03 -10.62
N GLU A 112 -6.80 0.57 -11.53
CA GLU A 112 -8.17 1.05 -11.26
C GLU A 112 -9.19 -0.13 -11.20
N GLY A 113 -8.69 -1.34 -10.93
CA GLY A 113 -9.44 -2.59 -10.85
C GLY A 113 -9.36 -3.45 -12.11
N GLY A 114 -9.26 -4.76 -11.91
CA GLY A 114 -9.30 -5.74 -13.00
C GLY A 114 -8.12 -5.66 -13.97
N LEU A 115 -6.98 -5.13 -13.52
CA LEU A 115 -5.78 -4.86 -14.32
C LEU A 115 -5.96 -3.75 -15.37
N ASP A 116 -6.90 -2.81 -15.14
CA ASP A 116 -7.02 -1.59 -15.94
C ASP A 116 -6.10 -0.51 -15.37
N PHE A 117 -5.04 -0.17 -16.11
CA PHE A 117 -3.97 0.69 -15.57
C PHE A 117 -4.07 2.14 -16.07
N ARG A 118 -4.20 3.09 -15.13
CA ARG A 118 -3.94 4.52 -15.39
C ARG A 118 -2.45 4.82 -15.22
N VAL A 119 -1.85 5.42 -16.24
CA VAL A 119 -0.41 5.74 -16.27
C VAL A 119 -0.15 7.14 -15.72
N GLU A 120 0.80 7.25 -14.79
CA GLU A 120 1.29 8.51 -14.25
C GLU A 120 2.82 8.59 -14.34
N SER A 121 3.33 9.65 -14.97
CA SER A 121 4.77 9.89 -15.06
C SER A 121 5.27 10.63 -13.82
N MET A 122 6.38 10.17 -13.25
CA MET A 122 7.07 10.87 -12.16
C MET A 122 8.20 11.74 -12.71
N ASP A 123 8.42 12.92 -12.13
CA ASP A 123 9.44 13.89 -12.55
C ASP A 123 10.87 13.48 -12.12
N HIS A 124 11.25 12.22 -12.32
CA HIS A 124 12.58 11.70 -11.98
C HIS A 124 12.95 10.46 -12.81
N GLY A 125 14.23 10.28 -13.11
CA GLY A 125 14.80 9.11 -13.81
C GLY A 125 16.12 8.62 -13.21
N SER A 126 16.97 7.97 -14.01
CA SER A 126 18.28 7.44 -13.55
C SER A 126 18.21 6.50 -12.35
N THR A 127 17.07 5.81 -12.23
CA THR A 127 16.76 4.88 -11.15
C THR A 127 17.65 3.65 -11.24
N ARG A 128 17.95 3.00 -10.11
CA ARG A 128 18.69 1.72 -10.03
C ARG A 128 17.99 0.64 -9.22
N ALA A 129 17.03 1.01 -8.38
CA ALA A 129 16.13 0.12 -7.68
C ALA A 129 14.92 0.94 -7.19
N VAL A 130 13.80 0.26 -6.98
CA VAL A 130 12.55 0.80 -6.41
C VAL A 130 12.21 -0.05 -5.18
N ASN A 131 11.85 0.57 -4.07
CA ASN A 131 11.20 -0.09 -2.94
C ASN A 131 9.91 0.66 -2.60
N LEU A 132 8.86 -0.10 -2.30
CA LEU A 132 7.63 0.42 -1.71
C LEU A 132 7.64 0.04 -0.24
N VAL A 133 7.57 1.05 0.63
CA VAL A 133 7.76 0.89 2.08
C VAL A 133 7.06 2.03 2.80
N ASP A 134 6.40 1.73 3.92
CA ASP A 134 5.82 2.74 4.82
C ASP A 134 6.95 3.26 5.73
N VAL A 135 7.55 4.40 5.36
CA VAL A 135 8.76 4.91 6.02
C VAL A 135 8.44 5.58 7.35
N ASP A 136 7.28 6.22 7.47
CA ASP A 136 6.88 6.98 8.65
C ASP A 136 5.84 6.28 9.53
N GLY A 137 5.41 5.08 9.16
CA GLY A 137 4.53 4.22 9.93
C GLY A 137 3.07 4.67 9.91
N ASP A 138 2.67 5.45 8.91
CA ASP A 138 1.33 6.03 8.80
C ASP A 138 0.30 5.10 8.13
N GLY A 139 0.76 3.94 7.63
CA GLY A 139 -0.04 2.92 6.96
C GLY A 139 -0.16 3.11 5.45
N TRP A 140 0.55 4.06 4.86
CA TRP A 140 0.61 4.28 3.41
C TRP A 140 1.97 3.89 2.87
N LEU A 141 2.00 3.15 1.76
CA LEU A 141 3.26 2.81 1.11
C LEU A 141 3.85 4.06 0.43
N ASP A 142 5.08 4.39 0.80
CA ASP A 142 5.91 5.37 0.12
C ASP A 142 6.69 4.76 -1.04
N ILE A 143 7.29 5.63 -1.87
CA ILE A 143 8.17 5.21 -2.95
C ILE A 143 9.57 5.73 -2.70
N VAL A 144 10.54 4.81 -2.64
CA VAL A 144 11.96 5.15 -2.60
C VAL A 144 12.66 4.65 -3.84
N PHE A 145 13.47 5.51 -4.46
CA PHE A 145 14.34 5.16 -5.57
C PHE A 145 15.81 5.32 -5.17
N THR A 146 16.61 4.34 -5.55
CA THR A 146 18.06 4.54 -5.64
C THR A 146 18.42 5.08 -7.01
N GLN A 147 19.53 5.82 -7.11
CA GLN A 147 19.99 6.37 -8.38
C GLN A 147 21.51 6.27 -8.54
N ARG A 148 21.94 6.27 -9.82
CA ARG A 148 23.35 6.20 -10.18
C ARG A 148 24.15 7.44 -9.76
N ARG A 149 23.51 8.61 -9.69
CA ARG A 149 24.16 9.89 -9.40
C ARG A 149 23.31 10.68 -8.40
N GLY A 150 23.87 10.99 -7.23
CA GLY A 150 23.16 11.67 -6.15
C GLY A 150 22.56 10.70 -5.12
N GLY A 151 21.97 11.25 -4.05
CA GLY A 151 21.34 10.48 -2.96
C GLY A 151 20.03 9.82 -3.37
N LEU A 152 19.34 9.17 -2.43
CA LEU A 152 18.05 8.53 -2.73
C LEU A 152 16.98 9.58 -3.09
N VAL A 153 15.97 9.13 -3.83
CA VAL A 153 14.78 9.93 -4.12
C VAL A 153 13.62 9.33 -3.35
N PHE A 154 13.06 10.10 -2.43
CA PHE A 154 11.97 9.68 -1.58
C PHE A 154 10.71 10.47 -1.93
N TRP A 155 9.63 9.74 -2.17
CA TRP A 155 8.29 10.25 -2.40
C TRP A 155 7.40 9.73 -1.29
N HIS A 156 7.12 10.62 -0.33
CA HIS A 156 6.26 10.38 0.81
C HIS A 156 4.79 10.41 0.34
N ASN A 157 4.06 9.34 0.60
CA ASN A 157 2.64 9.20 0.34
C ASN A 157 1.83 9.82 1.47
N THR A 158 1.14 10.92 1.19
CA THR A 158 0.43 11.66 2.23
C THR A 158 -0.97 11.12 2.53
N GLY A 159 -1.33 9.94 1.98
CA GLY A 159 -2.62 9.25 2.15
C GLY A 159 -3.86 9.99 1.63
N LYS A 160 -3.71 11.25 1.22
CA LYS A 160 -4.79 12.08 0.71
C LYS A 160 -4.80 12.00 -0.81
N ASP A 161 -5.74 11.23 -1.36
CA ASP A 161 -6.01 11.09 -2.79
C ASP A 161 -4.80 10.58 -3.61
N GLY A 162 -3.99 9.65 -3.06
CA GLY A 162 -2.81 9.09 -3.74
C GLY A 162 -1.68 10.10 -4.01
N ARG A 163 -1.62 11.17 -3.21
CA ARG A 163 -0.67 12.27 -3.44
C ARG A 163 0.69 12.00 -2.80
N PHE A 164 1.70 11.97 -3.65
CA PHE A 164 3.10 11.95 -3.23
C PHE A 164 3.71 13.36 -3.10
N VAL A 165 4.55 13.53 -2.09
CA VAL A 165 5.40 14.71 -1.90
C VAL A 165 6.85 14.26 -1.87
N ARG A 166 7.71 14.94 -2.64
CA ARG A 166 9.14 14.65 -2.62
C ARG A 166 9.78 15.20 -1.36
N GLU A 167 10.43 14.32 -0.62
CA GLU A 167 11.13 14.65 0.61
C GLU A 167 12.58 14.14 0.59
N THR A 168 13.34 14.49 1.62
CA THR A 168 14.74 14.06 1.77
C THR A 168 14.83 13.09 2.92
N LEU A 169 15.37 11.90 2.67
CA LEU A 169 15.79 11.00 3.74
C LEU A 169 17.10 11.54 4.33
N PRO A 170 17.12 11.96 5.60
CA PRO A 170 18.34 12.45 6.24
C PRO A 170 19.40 11.34 6.26
N GLY A 171 20.69 11.71 6.28
CA GLY A 171 21.78 10.74 6.41
C GLY A 171 22.12 9.89 5.17
N VAL A 172 21.25 9.85 4.14
CA VAL A 172 21.50 9.05 2.92
C VAL A 172 21.61 9.92 1.68
N ALA A 173 22.81 10.49 1.47
CA ALA A 173 23.08 11.45 0.39
C ALA A 173 23.90 10.88 -0.78
N HIS A 174 24.24 9.59 -0.74
CA HIS A 174 25.18 8.97 -1.70
C HIS A 174 24.47 8.11 -2.76
N PRO A 175 25.08 7.93 -3.94
CA PRO A 175 24.59 6.99 -4.94
C PRO A 175 24.43 5.59 -4.38
N ALA A 176 23.34 4.94 -4.75
CA ALA A 176 23.05 3.56 -4.37
C ALA A 176 22.50 2.80 -5.58
N TYR A 177 22.70 1.49 -5.56
CA TYR A 177 22.22 0.56 -6.58
C TYR A 177 21.28 -0.48 -6.00
N ALA A 178 21.40 -0.74 -4.70
CA ALA A 178 20.53 -1.62 -3.95
C ALA A 178 20.21 -0.96 -2.60
N MET A 179 19.07 -1.34 -2.05
CA MET A 179 18.63 -0.93 -0.73
C MET A 179 17.75 -2.02 -0.11
N ALA A 180 17.81 -2.14 1.20
CA ALA A 180 16.97 -3.02 2.00
C ALA A 180 16.49 -2.27 3.25
N TRP A 181 15.29 -2.60 3.69
CA TRP A 181 14.63 -2.00 4.84
C TRP A 181 14.29 -3.08 5.85
N ALA A 182 14.59 -2.84 7.13
CA ALA A 182 14.24 -3.71 8.25
C ALA A 182 14.50 -2.97 9.56
N ASP A 183 13.78 -3.30 10.62
CA ASP A 183 14.16 -2.93 11.98
C ASP A 183 15.36 -3.81 12.42
N LEU A 184 16.57 -3.24 12.45
CA LEU A 184 17.81 -3.97 12.73
C LEU A 184 18.22 -3.90 14.19
N ASP A 185 17.71 -2.94 14.95
CA ASP A 185 18.02 -2.75 16.37
C ASP A 185 16.85 -3.01 17.33
N ASP A 186 15.70 -3.43 16.80
CA ASP A 186 14.48 -3.85 17.52
C ASP A 186 13.84 -2.67 18.29
N ASP A 187 13.94 -1.46 17.75
CA ASP A 187 13.35 -0.24 18.32
C ASP A 187 11.93 0.06 17.80
N GLY A 188 11.51 -0.64 16.74
CA GLY A 188 10.20 -0.53 16.13
C GLY A 188 10.13 0.40 14.91
N ASP A 189 11.22 1.10 14.57
CA ASP A 189 11.32 1.92 13.37
C ASP A 189 12.08 1.16 12.26
N LEU A 190 11.85 1.52 10.98
CA LEU A 190 12.54 0.87 9.87
C LEU A 190 13.93 1.48 9.63
N ASP A 191 14.95 0.64 9.63
CA ASP A 191 16.30 1.01 9.21
C ASP A 191 16.53 0.81 7.72
N LEU A 192 17.43 1.61 7.16
CA LEU A 192 17.82 1.55 5.76
C LEU A 192 19.29 1.14 5.61
N VAL A 193 19.52 0.08 4.83
CA VAL A 193 20.85 -0.31 4.36
C VAL A 193 20.93 -0.09 2.85
N THR A 194 21.94 0.68 2.41
CA THR A 194 22.20 0.91 0.98
C THR A 194 23.50 0.25 0.53
N GLY A 195 23.48 -0.27 -0.71
CA GLY A 195 24.65 -0.82 -1.39
C GLY A 195 24.95 -0.03 -2.66
N SER A 196 26.20 0.38 -2.84
CA SER A 196 26.65 1.14 -4.01
C SER A 196 27.75 0.39 -4.77
N TYR A 197 27.72 0.46 -6.10
CA TYR A 197 28.80 0.00 -6.96
C TYR A 197 29.46 1.21 -7.62
N ASP A 198 30.40 1.81 -6.91
CA ASP A 198 31.42 2.64 -7.55
C ASP A 198 32.76 2.39 -6.87
N ALA A 199 33.76 1.96 -7.65
CA ALA A 199 35.08 1.56 -7.15
C ALA A 199 35.89 2.73 -6.56
N GLY A 200 35.46 3.98 -6.77
CA GLY A 200 35.97 5.17 -6.09
C GLY A 200 35.33 5.46 -4.73
N LEU A 201 34.23 4.76 -4.37
CA LEU A 201 33.50 4.95 -3.12
C LEU A 201 34.12 4.15 -1.95
N LEU A 202 34.90 3.09 -2.26
CA LEU A 202 35.67 2.30 -1.30
C LEU A 202 36.83 3.09 -0.66
N SER A 203 37.28 4.19 -1.27
CA SER A 203 38.36 5.01 -0.71
C SER A 203 37.88 6.09 0.25
N ASP A 204 36.63 6.56 0.19
CA ASP A 204 36.21 7.75 0.97
C ASP A 204 34.81 7.73 1.63
N LEU A 205 33.86 6.84 1.29
CA LEU A 205 32.45 7.04 1.75
C LEU A 205 31.66 5.84 2.29
N GLY A 206 32.18 4.60 2.19
CA GLY A 206 31.60 3.43 2.88
C GLY A 206 30.14 3.07 2.53
N ASN A 207 29.60 2.02 3.17
CA ASN A 207 28.17 1.72 3.15
C ASN A 207 27.46 2.70 4.08
N SER A 208 26.39 3.35 3.63
CA SER A 208 25.56 4.19 4.49
C SER A 208 24.44 3.36 5.10
N PHE A 209 24.38 3.35 6.43
CA PHE A 209 23.28 2.83 7.22
C PHE A 209 22.65 4.00 7.98
N LEU A 210 21.32 3.97 8.11
CA LEU A 210 20.59 4.88 8.98
C LEU A 210 19.89 4.01 10.03
N MET A 211 20.17 4.29 11.29
CA MET A 211 19.41 3.79 12.44
C MET A 211 18.63 4.96 13.00
N HIS A 212 17.32 4.80 13.18
CA HIS A 212 16.54 5.70 14.02
C HIS A 212 16.83 5.38 15.50
N GLY A 213 16.45 6.26 16.42
CA GLY A 213 16.74 6.11 17.84
C GLY A 213 16.17 7.22 18.69
#